data_AF-A0AAN5BS94-F1
#
_entry.id   AF-A0AAN5BS94-F1
#
_cell.length_a   1.000
_cell.length_b   1.000
_cell.length_c   1.000
_cell.angle_alpha   90.00
_cell.angle_beta   90.00
_cell.angle_gamma   90.00
#
_symmetry.space_group_name_H-M   'P 1'
#
loop_
_entity.id
_entity.type
_entity.pdbx_description
1 polymer ?
#
loop_
_entity_poly.entity_id
_entity_poly.type
_entity_poly.pdbx_seq_one_letter_code
_entity_poly.pdbx_strand_id
1 'polypeptide(L)'
;MAYGHRKAPPVPQFFISYFSAHLVLAKSVFSIDDVLPVGKIPTNSTNHSSLVNSTNTEKVSWTSTKDLAKVMPADTLHEIDMWNGHSGHMLLIINEILSLKHDAQALRHQSSDLSTPQLAVQEKHAAIADKITTLEASLATTTQIIPVSLYKDRTSAESRHGFRLLKSTSEAYRLAAYLLLSEAVSPRFLGYTPASTQSIEQLRDSAQRAQYVDRIFHLASYVVSSVDHLPISWPLWPLFIASCCCSRDEETRTRALEIFGSAREKAPYENIPRAQTLVELLWKRRDMQTESDNSVRIGRFEWESAMESLGWQTSFA
;
A
#
# COMPACT_ATOMS: atom_id res chain seq x y z
N MET A 1 2.74 -22.26 39.59
CA MET A 1 3.58 -21.51 38.64
C MET A 1 3.66 -22.30 37.35
N ALA A 2 2.99 -21.85 36.29
CA ALA A 2 3.03 -22.50 34.99
C ALA A 2 3.33 -21.41 33.95
N TYR A 3 4.54 -21.44 33.42
CA TYR A 3 4.96 -20.60 32.31
C TYR A 3 4.13 -20.96 31.07
N GLY A 4 3.17 -20.11 30.73
CA GLY A 4 2.42 -20.22 29.48
C GLY A 4 3.34 -19.92 28.30
N HIS A 5 3.75 -20.95 27.58
CA HIS A 5 4.47 -20.82 26.31
C HIS A 5 3.69 -19.89 25.36
N ARG A 6 4.29 -18.74 25.07
CA ARG A 6 3.90 -17.88 23.94
C ARG A 6 4.02 -18.72 22.66
N LYS A 7 2.90 -19.13 22.07
CA LYS A 7 2.95 -19.69 20.71
C LYS A 7 3.12 -18.52 19.75
N ALA A 8 4.37 -18.18 19.44
CA ALA A 8 4.68 -17.36 18.27
C ALA A 8 3.98 -17.98 17.05
N PRO A 9 3.55 -17.18 16.05
CA PRO A 9 3.11 -17.74 14.79
C PRO A 9 4.19 -18.71 14.31
N PRO A 10 3.83 -19.89 13.78
CA PRO A 10 4.82 -20.81 13.26
C PRO A 10 5.70 -20.02 12.28
N VAL A 11 7.03 -20.15 12.41
CA VAL A 11 8.03 -19.36 11.68
C VAL A 11 7.67 -19.11 10.19
N PRO A 12 7.11 -20.09 9.44
CA PRO A 12 6.62 -19.87 8.08
C PRO A 12 5.56 -18.76 7.94
N GLN A 13 4.61 -18.64 8.86
CA GLN A 13 3.52 -17.66 8.80
C GLN A 13 4.01 -16.23 8.99
N PHE A 14 5.00 -16.03 9.87
CA PHE A 14 5.67 -14.73 10.02
C PHE A 14 6.35 -14.33 8.72
N PHE A 15 7.16 -15.23 8.14
CA PHE A 15 7.87 -14.96 6.89
C PHE A 15 6.92 -14.65 5.74
N ILE A 16 5.83 -15.42 5.60
CA ILE A 16 4.81 -15.20 4.56
C ILE A 16 4.14 -13.84 4.75
N SER A 17 3.74 -13.49 5.98
CA SER A 17 3.06 -12.22 6.25
C SER A 17 3.98 -11.03 5.99
N TYR A 18 5.19 -11.08 6.54
CA TYR A 18 6.21 -10.05 6.35
C TYR A 18 6.58 -9.87 4.88
N PHE A 19 6.86 -10.97 4.17
CA PHE A 19 7.17 -10.94 2.74
C PHE A 19 6.01 -10.38 1.91
N SER A 20 4.78 -10.84 2.17
CA SER A 20 3.59 -10.35 1.47
C SER A 20 3.38 -8.86 1.67
N ALA A 21 3.55 -8.36 2.90
CA ALA A 21 3.45 -6.94 3.21
C ALA A 21 4.50 -6.13 2.44
N HIS A 22 5.77 -6.52 2.56
CA HIS A 22 6.86 -5.80 1.90
C HIS A 22 6.76 -5.86 0.37
N LEU A 23 6.32 -6.99 -0.18
CA LEU A 23 6.05 -7.16 -1.60
C LEU A 23 4.98 -6.17 -2.09
N VAL A 24 3.81 -6.14 -1.43
CA VAL A 24 2.70 -5.26 -1.82
C VAL A 24 3.08 -3.79 -1.66
N LEU A 25 3.72 -3.41 -0.54
CA LEU A 25 4.14 -2.02 -0.33
C LEU A 25 5.21 -1.60 -1.34
N ALA A 26 6.11 -2.51 -1.72
CA ALA A 26 7.10 -2.24 -2.75
C ALA A 26 6.45 -2.07 -4.14
N LYS A 27 5.26 -2.63 -4.43
CA LYS A 27 4.51 -2.38 -5.67
C LYS A 27 4.04 -0.93 -5.82
N SER A 28 3.91 -0.18 -4.71
CA SER A 28 3.59 1.26 -4.81
C SER A 28 4.76 2.08 -5.34
N VAL A 29 5.93 1.47 -5.39
CA VAL A 29 7.19 2.13 -5.68
C VAL A 29 7.75 1.55 -6.99
N PHE A 30 7.83 0.22 -7.10
CA PHE A 30 8.48 -0.46 -8.21
C PHE A 30 7.50 -1.25 -9.10
N SER A 31 7.84 -1.43 -10.38
CA SER A 31 7.16 -2.37 -11.28
C SER A 31 7.57 -3.81 -10.99
N ILE A 32 7.07 -4.36 -9.88
CA ILE A 32 7.43 -5.71 -9.42
C ILE A 32 6.87 -6.81 -10.34
N ASP A 33 5.72 -6.54 -10.98
CA ASP A 33 5.08 -7.46 -11.91
C ASP A 33 5.98 -7.81 -13.11
N ASP A 34 6.91 -6.93 -13.47
CA ASP A 34 7.90 -7.18 -14.54
C ASP A 34 9.08 -8.05 -14.07
N VAL A 35 9.32 -8.12 -12.76
CA VAL A 35 10.52 -8.72 -12.15
C VAL A 35 10.23 -10.10 -11.55
N LEU A 36 9.04 -10.33 -10.99
CA LEU A 36 8.65 -11.62 -10.42
C LEU A 36 7.82 -12.42 -11.42
N PRO A 37 8.40 -13.46 -12.07
CA PRO A 37 7.65 -14.27 -13.02
C PRO A 37 6.53 -15.03 -12.32
N VAL A 38 5.39 -15.16 -13.00
CA VAL A 38 4.26 -16.00 -12.56
C VAL A 38 4.75 -17.43 -12.35
N GLY A 39 4.73 -17.89 -11.09
CA GLY A 39 5.13 -19.23 -10.72
C GLY A 39 4.11 -20.25 -11.21
N LYS A 40 4.56 -21.35 -11.80
CA LYS A 40 3.71 -22.51 -12.09
C LYS A 40 3.86 -23.48 -10.92
N ILE A 41 2.80 -23.67 -10.14
CA ILE A 41 2.79 -24.70 -9.10
C ILE A 41 2.13 -25.96 -9.71
N PRO A 42 2.82 -27.12 -9.74
CA PRO A 42 2.19 -28.37 -10.10
C PRO A 42 1.11 -28.69 -9.06
N THR A 43 -0.15 -28.78 -9.48
CA THR A 43 -1.20 -29.28 -8.60
C THR A 43 -1.10 -30.80 -8.58
N ASN A 44 -0.58 -31.37 -7.48
CA ASN A 44 -0.68 -32.80 -7.27
C ASN A 44 -2.13 -33.12 -6.92
N SER A 45 -2.93 -33.46 -7.94
CA SER A 45 -4.21 -34.11 -7.75
C SER A 45 -3.97 -35.48 -7.13
N THR A 46 -4.17 -35.58 -5.82
CA THR A 46 -4.20 -36.85 -5.09
C THR A 46 -5.51 -37.58 -5.39
N ASN A 47 -5.75 -37.92 -6.66
CA ASN A 47 -6.81 -38.84 -7.05
C ASN A 47 -6.21 -39.93 -7.93
N HIS A 48 -5.87 -41.06 -7.29
CA HIS A 48 -5.65 -42.32 -7.98
C HIS A 48 -6.95 -42.76 -8.64
N SER A 49 -7.14 -42.38 -9.91
CA SER A 49 -7.92 -43.12 -10.93
C SER A 49 -8.38 -42.14 -12.01
N SER A 50 -7.68 -42.16 -13.15
CA SER A 50 -8.20 -42.18 -14.52
C SER A 50 -7.28 -41.41 -15.47
N LEU A 51 -6.93 -42.07 -16.57
CA LEU A 51 -6.12 -41.54 -17.67
C LEU A 51 -6.87 -40.39 -18.35
N VAL A 52 -6.64 -39.15 -17.91
CA VAL A 52 -6.72 -37.95 -18.76
C VAL A 52 -5.63 -37.01 -18.28
N ASN A 53 -4.54 -36.91 -19.05
CA ASN A 53 -3.47 -35.94 -18.82
C ASN A 53 -3.99 -34.52 -19.09
N SER A 54 -4.66 -33.93 -18.09
CA SER A 54 -4.79 -32.48 -17.97
C SER A 54 -3.95 -32.05 -16.77
N THR A 55 -2.69 -31.69 -17.01
CA THR A 55 -1.88 -31.00 -16.02
C THR A 55 -2.43 -29.58 -15.86
N ASN A 56 -3.44 -29.41 -15.00
CA ASN A 56 -3.90 -28.09 -14.57
C ASN A 56 -2.81 -27.44 -13.70
N THR A 57 -1.80 -26.84 -14.34
CA THR A 57 -0.83 -25.99 -13.63
C THR A 57 -1.55 -24.71 -13.21
N GLU A 58 -1.77 -24.53 -11.91
CA GLU A 58 -2.28 -23.26 -11.41
C GLU A 58 -1.13 -22.24 -11.50
N LYS A 59 -1.36 -21.19 -12.29
CA LYS A 59 -0.47 -20.04 -12.36
C LYS A 59 -0.71 -19.21 -11.11
N VAL A 60 0.28 -19.12 -10.24
CA VAL A 60 0.22 -18.32 -9.01
C VAL A 60 1.02 -17.05 -9.23
N SER A 61 0.37 -15.90 -9.12
CA SER A 61 1.01 -14.60 -9.10
C SER A 61 0.99 -14.05 -7.69
N TRP A 62 2.15 -13.98 -7.04
CA TRP A 62 2.30 -13.40 -5.70
C TRP A 62 1.94 -11.92 -5.63
N THR A 63 1.72 -11.27 -6.77
CA THR A 63 1.28 -9.88 -6.86
C THR A 63 -0.24 -9.74 -7.00
N SER A 64 -0.98 -10.83 -7.21
CA SER A 64 -2.43 -10.83 -7.31
C SER A 64 -3.08 -10.91 -5.93
N THR A 65 -4.14 -10.13 -5.69
CA THR A 65 -4.87 -10.15 -4.42
C THR A 65 -5.50 -11.51 -4.15
N LYS A 66 -5.97 -12.20 -5.20
CA LYS A 66 -6.56 -13.54 -5.10
C LYS A 66 -5.56 -14.53 -4.52
N ASP A 67 -4.31 -14.53 -5.01
CA ASP A 67 -3.30 -15.47 -4.55
C ASP A 67 -2.73 -15.07 -3.19
N LEU A 68 -2.57 -13.76 -2.92
CA LEU A 68 -2.19 -13.26 -1.60
C LEU A 68 -3.22 -13.65 -0.53
N ALA A 69 -4.51 -13.60 -0.85
CA ALA A 69 -5.57 -13.99 0.09
C ALA A 69 -5.49 -15.48 0.47
N LYS A 70 -4.99 -16.37 -0.41
CA LYS A 70 -4.86 -17.81 -0.13
C LYS A 70 -3.85 -18.12 0.98
N VAL A 71 -2.85 -17.25 1.17
CA VAL A 71 -1.78 -17.44 2.16
C VAL A 71 -2.03 -16.67 3.46
N MET A 72 -3.16 -15.95 3.55
CA MET A 72 -3.59 -15.22 4.74
C MET A 72 -4.65 -16.03 5.50
N PRO A 73 -4.51 -16.26 6.81
CA PRO A 73 -5.52 -16.95 7.60
C PRO A 73 -6.81 -16.12 7.66
N ALA A 74 -7.94 -16.72 7.24
CA ALA A 74 -9.24 -16.03 7.23
C ALA A 74 -9.66 -15.55 8.62
N ASP A 75 -9.37 -16.33 9.67
CA ASP A 75 -9.77 -16.04 11.04
C ASP A 75 -9.08 -14.80 11.63
N THR A 76 -7.88 -14.46 11.14
CA THR A 76 -7.08 -13.33 11.63
C THR A 76 -6.94 -12.23 10.58
N LEU A 77 -7.72 -12.28 9.49
CA LEU A 77 -7.58 -11.37 8.35
C LEU A 77 -7.75 -9.90 8.75
N HIS A 78 -8.63 -9.63 9.72
CA HIS A 78 -8.90 -8.29 10.24
C HIS A 78 -8.04 -7.92 11.45
N GLU A 79 -7.27 -8.86 12.01
CA GLU A 79 -6.35 -8.56 13.11
C GLU A 79 -5.11 -7.82 12.60
N ILE A 80 -4.65 -6.82 13.35
CA ILE A 80 -3.43 -6.07 13.06
C ILE A 80 -2.24 -6.99 13.25
N ASP A 81 -1.46 -7.22 12.21
CA ASP A 81 -0.17 -7.89 12.33
C ASP A 81 0.79 -6.98 13.11
N MET A 82 1.28 -7.46 14.26
CA MET A 82 2.18 -6.68 15.12
C MET A 82 3.52 -6.34 14.46
N TRP A 83 3.92 -7.08 13.43
CA TRP A 83 5.19 -6.90 12.73
C TRP A 83 5.07 -5.93 11.56
N ASN A 84 3.90 -5.85 10.94
CA ASN A 84 3.65 -5.01 9.78
C ASN A 84 2.85 -3.74 10.13
N GLY A 85 2.11 -3.75 11.24
CA GLY A 85 1.37 -2.60 11.76
C GLY A 85 0.00 -2.38 11.11
N HIS A 86 -0.45 -3.31 10.25
CA HIS A 86 -1.75 -3.29 9.59
C HIS A 86 -2.34 -4.70 9.51
N SER A 87 -3.64 -4.81 9.22
CA SER A 87 -4.26 -6.12 9.01
C SER A 87 -3.99 -6.70 7.62
N GLY A 88 -4.23 -8.00 7.46
CA GLY A 88 -4.17 -8.66 6.16
C GLY A 88 -5.22 -8.10 5.19
N HIS A 89 -6.44 -7.83 5.68
CA HIS A 89 -7.49 -7.19 4.90
C HIS A 89 -7.06 -5.81 4.36
N MET A 90 -6.43 -5.00 5.22
CA MET A 90 -5.91 -3.69 4.82
C MET A 90 -4.85 -3.82 3.71
N LEU A 91 -3.97 -4.83 3.81
CA LEU A 91 -2.97 -5.10 2.79
C LEU A 91 -3.59 -5.49 1.44
N LEU A 92 -4.64 -6.32 1.45
CA LEU A 92 -5.37 -6.71 0.23
C LEU A 92 -6.02 -5.50 -0.44
N ILE A 93 -6.59 -4.57 0.33
CA ILE A 93 -7.15 -3.32 -0.20
C ILE A 93 -6.06 -2.47 -0.83
N ILE A 94 -4.90 -2.30 -0.16
CA ILE A 94 -3.75 -1.58 -0.73
C ILE A 94 -3.33 -2.22 -2.06
N ASN A 95 -3.24 -3.55 -2.11
CA ASN A 95 -2.87 -4.26 -3.33
C ASN A 95 -3.87 -4.07 -4.47
N GLU A 96 -5.17 -4.06 -4.16
CA GLU A 96 -6.22 -3.77 -5.14
C GLU A 96 -6.17 -2.33 -5.65
N ILE A 97 -5.89 -1.35 -4.80
CA ILE A 97 -5.66 0.04 -5.24
C ILE A 97 -4.48 0.10 -6.22
N LEU A 98 -3.37 -0.58 -5.89
CA LEU A 98 -2.20 -0.63 -6.76
C LEU A 98 -2.47 -1.34 -8.09
N SER A 99 -3.43 -2.26 -8.13
CA SER A 99 -3.81 -2.94 -9.39
C SER A 99 -4.50 -2.02 -10.41
N LEU A 100 -5.02 -0.85 -9.99
CA LEU A 100 -5.58 0.17 -10.89
C LEU A 100 -4.56 0.67 -11.93
N LYS A 101 -3.25 0.53 -11.65
CA LYS A 101 -2.16 0.76 -12.61
C LYS A 101 -2.36 -0.05 -13.89
N HIS A 102 -2.62 -1.34 -13.75
CA HIS A 102 -2.83 -2.25 -14.87
C HIS A 102 -4.14 -1.95 -15.60
N ASP A 103 -5.20 -1.60 -14.85
CA ASP A 103 -6.49 -1.24 -15.43
C ASP A 103 -6.37 0.03 -16.31
N ALA A 104 -5.68 1.06 -15.83
CA ALA A 104 -5.44 2.31 -16.56
C ALA A 104 -4.57 2.07 -17.82
N GLN A 105 -3.52 1.25 -17.70
CA GLN A 105 -2.67 0.90 -18.84
C GLN A 105 -3.42 0.07 -19.88
N ALA A 106 -4.19 -0.94 -19.46
CA ALA A 106 -5.01 -1.76 -20.34
C ALA A 106 -6.05 -0.93 -21.09
N LEU A 107 -6.70 0.01 -20.40
CA LEU A 107 -7.64 0.95 -21.02
C LEU A 107 -6.93 1.79 -22.08
N ARG A 108 -5.75 2.35 -21.80
CA ARG A 108 -4.98 3.12 -22.79
C ARG A 108 -4.64 2.31 -24.04
N HIS A 109 -4.22 1.06 -23.87
CA HIS A 109 -3.91 0.18 -25.00
C HIS A 109 -5.14 -0.08 -25.86
N GLN A 110 -6.29 -0.35 -25.24
CA GLN A 110 -7.55 -0.57 -25.95
C GLN A 110 -8.05 0.69 -26.67
N SER A 111 -7.96 1.86 -26.03
CA SER A 111 -8.34 3.13 -26.64
C SER A 111 -7.43 3.55 -27.80
N SER A 112 -6.21 3.02 -27.87
CA SER A 112 -5.26 3.29 -28.95
C SER A 112 -5.46 2.36 -30.16
N ASP A 113 -6.13 1.22 -29.96
CA ASP A 113 -6.42 0.26 -31.02
C ASP A 113 -7.71 0.64 -31.75
N LEU A 114 -7.56 1.12 -32.99
CA LEU A 114 -8.63 1.56 -33.88
C LEU A 114 -9.66 0.46 -34.18
N SER A 115 -9.34 -0.81 -33.93
CA SER A 115 -10.25 -1.94 -34.14
C SER A 115 -11.13 -2.25 -32.92
N THR A 116 -10.85 -1.66 -31.76
CA THR A 116 -11.62 -1.90 -30.53
C THR A 116 -12.98 -1.19 -30.61
N PRO A 117 -14.10 -1.92 -30.40
CA PRO A 117 -15.42 -1.29 -30.35
C PRO A 117 -15.50 -0.24 -29.25
N GLN A 118 -16.09 0.93 -29.54
CA GLN A 118 -16.27 2.00 -28.56
C GLN A 118 -17.05 1.54 -27.31
N LEU A 119 -17.96 0.58 -27.47
CA LEU A 119 -18.69 -0.06 -26.38
C LEU A 119 -17.76 -0.77 -25.39
N ALA A 120 -16.72 -1.47 -25.86
CA ALA A 120 -15.76 -2.16 -24.99
C ALA A 120 -14.92 -1.16 -24.17
N VAL A 121 -14.55 -0.02 -24.75
CA VAL A 121 -13.85 1.06 -24.03
C VAL A 121 -14.75 1.65 -22.94
N GLN A 122 -16.03 1.90 -23.25
CA GLN A 122 -17.02 2.39 -22.27
C GLN A 122 -17.25 1.40 -21.12
N GLU A 123 -17.36 0.10 -21.41
CA GLU A 123 -17.48 -0.96 -20.40
C GLU A 123 -16.27 -0.96 -19.46
N LYS A 124 -15.05 -0.74 -19.98
CA LYS A 124 -13.84 -0.64 -19.15
C LYS A 124 -13.83 0.62 -18.28
N HIS A 125 -14.26 1.76 -18.80
CA HIS A 125 -14.42 2.97 -17.97
C HIS A 125 -15.40 2.72 -16.82
N ALA A 126 -16.53 2.06 -17.09
CA ALA A 126 -17.52 1.72 -16.07
C ALA A 126 -16.96 0.74 -15.03
N ALA A 127 -16.23 -0.29 -15.46
CA ALA A 127 -15.58 -1.25 -14.56
C ALA A 127 -14.54 -0.60 -13.63
N ILE A 128 -13.74 0.34 -14.16
CA ILE A 128 -12.78 1.10 -13.34
C ILE A 128 -13.51 1.98 -12.31
N ALA A 129 -14.59 2.66 -12.72
CA ALA A 129 -15.38 3.49 -11.81
C ALA A 129 -16.02 2.65 -10.68
N ASP A 130 -16.62 1.51 -11.01
CA ASP A 130 -17.21 0.58 -10.05
C ASP A 130 -16.17 0.05 -9.05
N LYS A 131 -14.97 -0.30 -9.55
CA LYS A 131 -13.84 -0.71 -8.70
C LYS A 131 -13.40 0.39 -7.75
N ILE A 132 -13.30 1.64 -8.21
CA ILE A 132 -12.95 2.79 -7.36
C ILE A 132 -13.98 2.97 -6.25
N THR A 133 -15.27 2.97 -6.57
CA THR A 133 -16.35 3.09 -5.58
C THR A 133 -16.33 1.93 -4.57
N THR A 134 -16.09 0.71 -5.04
CA THR A 134 -15.95 -0.46 -4.17
C THR A 134 -14.75 -0.34 -3.23
N LEU A 135 -13.61 0.16 -3.72
CA LEU A 135 -12.41 0.35 -2.91
C LEU A 135 -12.60 1.43 -1.85
N GLU A 136 -13.25 2.54 -2.19
CA GLU A 136 -13.57 3.59 -1.22
C GLU A 136 -14.52 3.07 -0.13
N ALA A 137 -15.59 2.37 -0.51
CA ALA A 137 -16.52 1.76 0.44
C ALA A 137 -15.82 0.73 1.35
N SER A 138 -14.90 -0.05 0.77
CA SER A 138 -14.07 -1.00 1.53
C SER A 138 -13.18 -0.25 2.52
N LEU A 139 -12.48 0.82 2.12
CA LEU A 139 -11.67 1.63 3.03
C LEU A 139 -12.48 2.28 4.15
N ALA A 140 -13.71 2.70 3.87
CA ALA A 140 -14.60 3.34 4.84
C ALA A 140 -15.10 2.35 5.91
N THR A 141 -15.29 1.10 5.52
CA THR A 141 -15.81 0.02 6.38
C THR A 141 -14.73 -0.88 6.95
N THR A 142 -13.48 -0.72 6.51
CA THR A 142 -12.34 -1.53 6.95
C THR A 142 -12.12 -1.42 8.45
N THR A 143 -12.12 -2.58 9.10
CA THR A 143 -11.77 -2.70 10.51
C THR A 143 -10.37 -3.30 10.65
N GLN A 144 -9.61 -2.75 11.59
CA GLN A 144 -8.30 -3.25 11.99
C GLN A 144 -8.35 -3.51 13.49
N ILE A 145 -8.44 -4.79 13.85
CA ILE A 145 -8.71 -5.26 15.20
C ILE A 145 -7.38 -5.54 15.90
N ILE A 146 -7.24 -5.14 17.16
CA ILE A 146 -6.05 -5.50 17.94
C ILE A 146 -6.07 -7.04 18.15
N PRO A 147 -4.95 -7.77 17.95
CA PRO A 147 -4.92 -9.22 18.14
C PRO A 147 -5.42 -9.67 19.52
N VAL A 148 -6.25 -10.72 19.57
CA VAL A 148 -6.81 -11.25 20.83
C VAL A 148 -5.70 -11.68 21.80
N SER A 149 -4.57 -12.13 21.27
CA SER A 149 -3.38 -12.53 22.04
C SER A 149 -2.87 -11.43 22.98
N LEU A 150 -3.05 -10.16 22.61
CA LEU A 150 -2.61 -9.00 23.36
C LEU A 150 -3.53 -8.64 24.53
N TYR A 151 -4.79 -9.10 24.54
CA TYR A 151 -5.75 -8.74 25.60
C TYR A 151 -5.46 -9.39 26.95
N LYS A 152 -4.59 -10.39 27.00
CA LYS A 152 -4.25 -11.14 28.23
C LYS A 152 -3.50 -10.30 29.27
N ASP A 153 -2.90 -9.18 28.87
CA ASP A 153 -2.03 -8.35 29.72
C ASP A 153 -2.49 -6.88 29.77
N ARG A 154 -3.81 -6.66 29.77
CA ARG A 154 -4.44 -5.33 29.59
C ARG A 154 -4.18 -4.33 30.74
N THR A 155 -3.74 -4.80 31.89
CA THR A 155 -3.63 -4.00 33.12
C THR A 155 -2.33 -3.21 33.20
N SER A 156 -1.29 -3.59 32.46
CA SER A 156 -0.02 -2.88 32.48
C SER A 156 -0.07 -1.58 31.67
N ALA A 157 0.68 -0.56 32.11
CA ALA A 157 0.83 0.69 31.36
C ALA A 157 1.51 0.46 30.00
N GLU A 158 2.44 -0.49 29.94
CA GLU A 158 3.18 -0.89 28.74
C GLU A 158 2.27 -1.50 27.67
N SER A 159 1.37 -2.42 28.04
CA SER A 159 0.41 -3.01 27.09
C SER A 159 -0.54 -1.97 26.51
N ARG A 160 -1.04 -1.04 27.35
CA ARG A 160 -1.87 0.07 26.87
C ARG A 160 -1.12 0.99 25.91
N HIS A 161 0.17 1.19 26.15
CA HIS A 161 1.04 1.94 25.25
C HIS A 161 1.22 1.23 23.91
N GLY A 162 1.56 -0.05 23.93
CA GLY A 162 1.66 -0.87 22.73
C GLY A 162 0.38 -0.86 21.87
N PHE A 163 -0.81 -0.89 22.49
CA PHE A 163 -2.07 -0.80 21.74
C PHE A 163 -2.27 0.55 21.08
N ARG A 164 -1.89 1.63 21.74
CA ARG A 164 -1.96 2.97 21.13
C ARG A 164 -1.00 3.07 19.96
N LEU A 165 0.23 2.55 20.08
CA LEU A 165 1.19 2.53 18.99
C LEU A 165 0.65 1.72 17.79
N LEU A 166 0.15 0.50 18.01
CA LEU A 166 -0.43 -0.32 16.95
C LEU A 166 -1.63 0.35 16.28
N LYS A 167 -2.54 0.93 17.08
CA LYS A 167 -3.71 1.64 16.55
C LYS A 167 -3.31 2.86 15.73
N SER A 168 -2.31 3.62 16.19
CA SER A 168 -1.79 4.78 15.48
C SER A 168 -1.15 4.38 14.15
N THR A 169 -0.32 3.33 14.15
CA THR A 169 0.26 2.79 12.92
C THR A 169 -0.82 2.28 11.96
N SER A 170 -1.77 1.47 12.43
CA SER A 170 -2.82 0.91 11.58
C SER A 170 -3.69 1.99 10.95
N GLU A 171 -4.02 3.03 11.71
CA GLU A 171 -4.78 4.17 11.21
C GLU A 171 -3.98 4.97 10.17
N ALA A 172 -2.66 5.14 10.38
CA ALA A 172 -1.81 5.77 9.39
C ALA A 172 -1.82 5.00 8.05
N TYR A 173 -1.80 3.65 8.08
CA TYR A 173 -1.95 2.83 6.87
C TYR A 173 -3.29 3.03 6.17
N ARG A 174 -4.40 3.09 6.92
CA ARG A 174 -5.73 3.33 6.36
C ARG A 174 -5.80 4.68 5.65
N LEU A 175 -5.30 5.74 6.29
CA LEU A 175 -5.26 7.10 5.72
C LEU A 175 -4.33 7.20 4.51
N ALA A 176 -3.19 6.53 4.55
CA ALA A 176 -2.26 6.49 3.42
C ALA A 176 -2.86 5.73 2.22
N ALA A 177 -3.68 4.69 2.46
CA ALA A 177 -4.42 4.03 1.39
C ALA A 177 -5.48 4.94 0.75
N TYR A 178 -6.14 5.82 1.51
CA TYR A 178 -6.99 6.87 0.94
C TYR A 178 -6.21 7.84 0.05
N LEU A 179 -5.04 8.29 0.49
CA LEU A 179 -4.18 9.15 -0.33
C LEU A 179 -3.71 8.45 -1.61
N LEU A 180 -3.37 7.17 -1.51
CA LEU A 180 -2.97 6.35 -2.65
C LEU A 180 -4.13 6.18 -3.66
N LEU A 181 -5.33 5.87 -3.19
CA LEU A 181 -6.53 5.77 -4.03
C LEU A 181 -6.85 7.12 -4.67
N SER A 182 -6.77 8.21 -3.91
CA SER A 182 -6.98 9.57 -4.41
C SER A 182 -6.03 9.91 -5.57
N GLU A 183 -4.75 9.51 -5.49
CA GLU A 183 -3.83 9.67 -6.63
C GLU A 183 -4.18 8.76 -7.82
N ALA A 184 -4.60 7.52 -7.56
CA ALA A 184 -5.00 6.57 -8.59
C ALA A 184 -6.28 7.01 -9.34
N VAL A 185 -7.10 7.87 -8.73
CA VAL A 185 -8.31 8.46 -9.34
C VAL A 185 -8.03 9.76 -10.10
N SER A 186 -6.80 10.29 -10.00
CA SER A 186 -6.45 11.53 -10.70
C SER A 186 -6.54 11.38 -12.23
N PRO A 187 -6.98 12.41 -12.97
CA PRO A 187 -7.02 12.34 -14.44
C PRO A 187 -5.66 12.04 -15.08
N ARG A 188 -4.56 12.44 -14.41
CA ARG A 188 -3.20 12.17 -14.86
C ARG A 188 -2.84 10.69 -14.77
N PHE A 189 -3.31 10.00 -13.72
CA PHE A 189 -3.11 8.58 -13.53
C PHE A 189 -4.01 7.74 -14.44
N LEU A 190 -5.29 8.11 -14.56
CA LEU A 190 -6.25 7.36 -15.37
C LEU A 190 -6.09 7.62 -16.88
N GLY A 191 -5.58 8.78 -17.27
CA GLY A 191 -5.50 9.20 -18.67
C GLY A 191 -6.80 9.73 -19.24
N TYR A 192 -7.84 9.87 -18.42
CA TYR A 192 -9.13 10.46 -18.75
C TYR A 192 -9.71 11.17 -17.52
N THR A 193 -10.67 12.07 -17.74
CA THR A 193 -11.43 12.67 -16.64
C THR A 193 -12.57 11.72 -16.25
N PRO A 194 -12.55 11.10 -15.06
CA PRO A 194 -13.63 10.23 -14.64
C PRO A 194 -14.91 11.02 -14.40
N ALA A 195 -16.06 10.37 -14.57
CA ALA A 195 -17.37 10.98 -14.32
C ALA A 195 -17.45 11.49 -12.86
N SER A 196 -18.03 12.67 -12.68
CA SER A 196 -18.23 13.25 -11.35
C SER A 196 -19.25 12.41 -10.59
N THR A 197 -18.77 11.64 -9.63
CA THR A 197 -19.59 10.98 -8.62
C THR A 197 -19.20 11.56 -7.26
N GLN A 198 -20.10 11.53 -6.29
CA GLN A 198 -19.82 12.03 -4.94
C GLN A 198 -18.56 11.38 -4.35
N SER A 199 -18.39 10.07 -4.57
CA SER A 199 -17.20 9.28 -4.22
C SER A 199 -15.90 9.87 -4.80
N ILE A 200 -15.87 10.09 -6.12
CA ILE A 200 -14.71 10.61 -6.82
C ILE A 200 -14.42 12.07 -6.43
N GLU A 201 -15.44 12.87 -6.20
CA GLU A 201 -15.30 14.25 -5.73
C GLU A 201 -14.69 14.31 -4.33
N GLN A 202 -15.14 13.46 -3.41
CA GLN A 202 -14.58 13.37 -2.05
C GLN A 202 -13.12 12.91 -2.08
N LEU A 203 -12.80 11.89 -2.87
CA LEU A 203 -11.42 11.43 -3.03
C LEU A 203 -10.51 12.53 -3.60
N ARG A 204 -11.03 13.41 -4.46
CA ARG A 204 -10.25 14.50 -5.09
C ARG A 204 -10.26 15.80 -4.30
N ASP A 205 -10.98 15.88 -3.18
CA ASP A 205 -11.03 17.08 -2.35
C ASP A 205 -9.64 17.36 -1.74
N SER A 206 -9.10 18.54 -2.06
CA SER A 206 -7.79 18.97 -1.61
C SER A 206 -7.76 19.21 -0.09
N ALA A 207 -8.87 19.65 0.50
CA ALA A 207 -8.97 19.87 1.94
C ALA A 207 -8.96 18.53 2.69
N GLN A 208 -9.76 17.55 2.25
CA GLN A 208 -9.77 16.22 2.83
C GLN A 208 -8.41 15.52 2.72
N ARG A 209 -7.74 15.64 1.58
CA ARG A 209 -6.38 15.11 1.39
C ARG A 209 -5.36 15.76 2.34
N ALA A 210 -5.41 17.09 2.50
CA ALA A 210 -4.53 17.79 3.43
C ALA A 210 -4.76 17.33 4.89
N GLN A 211 -6.01 17.08 5.28
CA GLN A 211 -6.33 16.50 6.59
C GLN A 211 -5.74 15.10 6.77
N TYR A 212 -5.78 14.25 5.75
CA TYR A 212 -5.16 12.92 5.80
C TYR A 212 -3.63 13.02 5.97
N VAL A 213 -2.98 13.92 5.22
CA VAL A 213 -1.53 14.17 5.36
C VAL A 213 -1.18 14.62 6.78
N ASP A 214 -1.86 15.65 7.28
CA ASP A 214 -1.63 16.18 8.64
C ASP A 214 -1.81 15.08 9.71
N ARG A 215 -2.88 14.29 9.57
CA ARG A 215 -3.19 13.21 10.50
C ARG A 215 -2.14 12.10 10.45
N ILE A 216 -1.67 11.72 9.26
CA ILE A 216 -0.58 10.74 9.13
C ILE A 216 0.70 11.25 9.78
N PHE A 217 1.08 12.51 9.55
CA PHE A 217 2.26 13.10 10.20
C PHE A 217 2.12 13.14 11.72
N HIS A 218 0.93 13.45 12.23
CA HIS A 218 0.67 13.38 13.67
C HIS A 218 0.83 11.97 14.23
N LEU A 219 0.26 10.96 13.57
CA LEU A 219 0.34 9.56 14.01
C LEU A 219 1.78 9.02 13.93
N ALA A 220 2.51 9.34 12.85
CA ALA A 220 3.91 8.94 12.67
C ALA A 220 4.81 9.62 13.70
N SER A 221 4.66 10.93 13.90
CA SER A 221 5.38 11.67 14.95
C SER A 221 5.09 11.12 16.34
N TYR A 222 3.82 10.79 16.63
CA TYR A 222 3.43 10.15 17.90
C TYR A 222 4.18 8.82 18.10
N VAL A 223 4.16 7.93 17.10
CA VAL A 223 4.86 6.63 17.19
C VAL A 223 6.35 6.82 17.41
N VAL A 224 7.00 7.67 16.61
CA VAL A 224 8.44 7.91 16.68
C VAL A 224 8.82 8.53 18.03
N SER A 225 8.12 9.55 18.51
CA SER A 225 8.42 10.23 19.78
C SER A 225 8.13 9.37 21.02
N SER A 226 7.22 8.41 20.91
CA SER A 226 6.74 7.58 22.02
C SER A 226 7.59 6.36 22.36
N VAL A 227 8.69 6.12 21.66
CA VAL A 227 9.55 4.94 21.83
C VAL A 227 11.02 5.33 21.87
N ASP A 228 11.83 4.60 22.62
CA ASP A 228 13.30 4.79 22.62
C ASP A 228 13.94 4.14 21.39
N HIS A 229 13.39 2.99 20.98
CA HIS A 229 13.81 2.25 19.79
C HIS A 229 12.64 2.09 18.83
N LEU A 230 12.91 2.32 17.54
CA LEU A 230 11.88 2.29 16.52
C LEU A 230 11.45 0.84 16.20
N PRO A 231 10.17 0.48 16.36
CA PRO A 231 9.70 -0.87 16.04
C PRO A 231 9.78 -1.12 14.53
N ILE A 232 9.91 -2.38 14.12
CA ILE A 232 9.90 -2.78 12.70
C ILE A 232 8.62 -2.30 12.01
N SER A 233 7.49 -2.37 12.70
CA SER A 233 6.16 -1.99 12.22
C SER A 233 5.90 -0.47 12.23
N TRP A 234 6.90 0.38 12.42
CA TRP A 234 6.67 1.82 12.44
C TRP A 234 6.11 2.31 11.07
N PRO A 235 5.35 3.41 11.02
CA PRO A 235 4.59 3.80 9.83
C PRO A 235 5.46 4.50 8.78
N LEU A 236 6.53 3.86 8.30
CA LEU A 236 7.38 4.37 7.22
C LEU A 236 6.60 4.60 5.93
N TRP A 237 5.89 3.57 5.47
CA TRP A 237 5.16 3.64 4.20
C TRP A 237 4.05 4.71 4.26
N PRO A 238 3.23 4.80 5.32
CA PRO A 238 2.31 5.93 5.48
C PRO A 238 2.98 7.29 5.44
N LEU A 239 4.09 7.47 6.16
CA LEU A 239 4.87 8.73 6.16
C LEU A 239 5.33 9.06 4.75
N PHE A 240 5.92 8.10 4.05
CA PHE A 240 6.35 8.25 2.66
C PHE A 240 5.21 8.71 1.74
N ILE A 241 4.07 8.00 1.74
CA ILE A 241 2.91 8.37 0.90
C ILE A 241 2.40 9.76 1.25
N ALA A 242 2.26 10.09 2.54
CA ALA A 242 1.82 11.41 2.96
C ALA A 242 2.80 12.52 2.53
N SER A 243 4.11 12.29 2.64
CA SER A 243 5.13 13.24 2.18
C SER A 243 5.16 13.37 0.66
N CYS A 244 4.87 12.31 -0.08
CA CYS A 244 4.67 12.39 -1.53
C CYS A 244 3.40 13.18 -1.88
N CYS A 245 2.32 13.06 -1.12
CA CYS A 245 1.05 13.72 -1.41
C CYS A 245 0.89 15.12 -0.78
N CYS A 246 1.84 15.56 0.05
CA CYS A 246 1.74 16.84 0.74
C CYS A 246 1.82 18.03 -0.21
N SER A 247 1.28 19.18 0.24
CA SER A 247 1.36 20.44 -0.47
C SER A 247 2.81 20.92 -0.61
N ARG A 248 3.01 21.97 -1.42
CA ARG A 248 4.30 22.69 -1.53
C ARG A 248 4.57 23.62 -0.34
N ASP A 249 3.79 23.46 0.73
CA ASP A 249 3.95 24.25 1.95
C ASP A 249 5.22 23.82 2.69
N GLU A 250 6.08 24.78 3.00
CA GLU A 250 7.38 24.54 3.62
C GLU A 250 7.26 24.07 5.07
N GLU A 251 6.22 24.50 5.82
CA GLU A 251 5.98 24.03 7.18
C GLU A 251 5.66 22.52 7.17
N THR A 252 4.77 22.10 6.27
CA THR A 252 4.39 20.70 6.08
C THR A 252 5.59 19.84 5.66
N ARG A 253 6.42 20.32 4.73
CA ARG A 253 7.65 19.63 4.30
C ARG A 253 8.67 19.51 5.43
N THR A 254 8.89 20.59 6.19
CA THR A 254 9.80 20.62 7.34
C THR A 254 9.40 19.58 8.38
N ARG A 255 8.11 19.54 8.73
CA ARG A 255 7.58 18.54 9.66
C ARG A 255 7.82 17.10 9.21
N ALA A 256 7.66 16.82 7.91
CA ALA A 256 7.97 15.49 7.38
C ALA A 256 9.46 15.13 7.56
N LEU A 257 10.38 16.07 7.24
CA LEU A 257 11.82 15.87 7.41
C LEU A 257 12.22 15.66 8.87
N GLU A 258 11.59 16.38 9.81
CA GLU A 258 11.80 16.19 11.25
C GLU A 258 11.40 14.78 11.72
N ILE A 259 10.28 14.24 11.20
CA ILE A 259 9.85 12.88 11.51
C ILE A 259 10.85 11.85 10.96
N PHE A 260 11.29 12.02 9.70
CA PHE A 260 12.32 11.14 9.12
C PHE A 260 13.63 11.20 9.90
N GLY A 261 14.10 12.39 10.26
CA GLY A 261 15.31 12.59 11.06
C GLY A 261 15.21 11.90 12.42
N SER A 262 14.12 12.14 13.14
CA SER A 262 13.86 11.52 14.45
C SER A 262 13.78 9.99 14.37
N ALA A 263 13.20 9.44 13.31
CA ALA A 263 13.15 7.99 13.10
C ALA A 263 14.55 7.41 12.86
N ARG A 264 15.38 8.10 12.07
CA ARG A 264 16.74 7.67 11.71
C ARG A 264 17.70 7.64 12.90
N GLU A 265 17.49 8.53 13.87
CA GLU A 265 18.24 8.54 15.14
C GLU A 265 17.91 7.32 16.01
N LYS A 266 16.70 6.76 15.89
CA LYS A 266 16.20 5.66 16.73
C LYS A 266 16.44 4.27 16.17
N ALA A 267 16.65 4.15 14.86
CA ALA A 267 17.03 2.89 14.22
C ALA A 267 17.79 3.12 12.91
N PRO A 268 18.87 2.35 12.64
CA PRO A 268 19.64 2.45 11.41
C PRO A 268 18.99 1.70 10.23
N TYR A 269 17.67 1.77 10.08
CA TYR A 269 17.00 1.10 8.96
C TYR A 269 17.31 1.83 7.65
N GLU A 270 17.94 1.14 6.69
CA GLU A 270 18.37 1.74 5.42
C GLU A 270 17.22 2.29 4.57
N ASN A 271 16.00 1.78 4.77
CA ASN A 271 14.81 2.25 4.06
C ASN A 271 14.37 3.66 4.48
N ILE A 272 14.73 4.14 5.69
CA ILE A 272 14.43 5.50 6.16
C ILE A 272 15.10 6.57 5.26
N PRO A 273 16.45 6.62 5.15
CA PRO A 273 17.10 7.63 4.33
C PRO A 273 16.74 7.49 2.85
N ARG A 274 16.54 6.26 2.34
CA ARG A 274 16.09 6.05 0.96
C ARG A 274 14.72 6.67 0.70
N ALA A 275 13.74 6.44 1.57
CA ALA A 275 12.41 7.05 1.44
C ALA A 275 12.48 8.59 1.52
N GLN A 276 13.26 9.14 2.46
CA GLN A 276 13.47 10.58 2.60
C GLN A 276 14.07 11.20 1.32
N THR A 277 15.16 10.62 0.79
CA THR A 277 15.80 11.12 -0.43
C THR A 277 14.84 11.14 -1.62
N LEU A 278 14.01 10.11 -1.78
CA LEU A 278 13.01 10.08 -2.85
C LEU A 278 11.97 11.20 -2.71
N VAL A 279 11.50 11.44 -1.49
CA VAL A 279 10.57 12.54 -1.17
C VAL A 279 11.20 13.90 -1.48
N GLU A 280 12.43 14.15 -1.04
CA GLU A 280 13.14 15.42 -1.28
C GLU A 280 13.35 15.67 -2.79
N LEU A 281 13.68 14.62 -3.55
CA LEU A 281 13.85 14.72 -5.01
C LEU A 281 12.53 14.97 -5.73
N LEU A 282 11.44 14.35 -5.27
CA LEU A 282 10.11 14.63 -5.78
C LEU A 282 9.75 16.11 -5.54
N TRP A 283 9.98 16.64 -4.34
CA TRP A 283 9.73 18.05 -4.04
C TRP A 283 10.59 18.98 -4.89
N LYS A 284 11.89 18.71 -5.00
CA LYS A 284 12.80 19.48 -5.86
C LYS A 284 12.31 19.48 -7.32
N ARG A 285 11.84 18.34 -7.83
CA ARG A 285 11.28 18.25 -9.18
C ARG A 285 10.03 19.11 -9.33
N ARG A 286 9.11 19.06 -8.36
CA ARG A 286 7.90 19.91 -8.37
C ARG A 286 8.26 21.39 -8.40
N ASP A 287 9.27 21.80 -7.62
CA ASP A 287 9.69 23.19 -7.52
C ASP A 287 10.37 23.69 -8.80
N MET A 288 11.09 22.82 -9.51
CA MET A 288 11.72 23.12 -10.80
C MET A 288 10.75 23.10 -11.99
N GLN A 289 9.66 22.33 -11.91
CA GLN A 289 8.61 22.31 -12.93
C GLN A 289 7.73 23.56 -12.80
N THR A 290 7.96 24.56 -13.67
CA THR A 290 6.98 25.62 -13.94
C THR A 290 5.70 25.01 -14.48
N GLU A 291 4.54 25.54 -14.07
CA GLU A 291 3.21 24.97 -14.35
C GLU A 291 3.06 24.47 -15.79
N SER A 292 2.53 23.26 -15.95
CA SER A 292 2.18 22.56 -17.22
C SER A 292 3.13 21.51 -17.79
N ASP A 293 3.82 20.72 -16.96
CA ASP A 293 4.13 19.35 -17.41
C ASP A 293 2.82 18.52 -17.39
N ASN A 294 1.99 18.73 -18.41
CA ASN A 294 0.76 18.00 -18.71
C ASN A 294 1.04 16.59 -19.23
N SER A 295 2.25 16.05 -19.03
CA SER A 295 2.56 14.68 -19.39
C SER A 295 1.61 13.74 -18.65
N VAL A 296 0.76 13.07 -19.42
CA VAL A 296 -0.16 12.07 -18.92
C VAL A 296 0.67 10.89 -18.39
N ARG A 297 0.49 10.54 -17.11
CA ARG A 297 1.23 9.47 -16.43
C ARG A 297 0.32 8.26 -16.21
N ILE A 298 -0.14 7.69 -17.32
CA ILE A 298 -1.16 6.63 -17.27
C ILE A 298 -0.64 5.43 -16.49
N GLY A 299 -1.32 5.09 -15.40
CA GLY A 299 -0.96 4.01 -14.48
C GLY A 299 0.40 4.21 -13.79
N ARG A 300 0.85 5.45 -13.58
CA ARG A 300 2.12 5.73 -12.91
C ARG A 300 1.97 6.79 -11.85
N PHE A 301 2.35 6.46 -10.61
CA PHE A 301 2.41 7.46 -9.55
C PHE A 301 3.55 8.45 -9.80
N GLU A 302 3.39 9.69 -9.32
CA GLU A 302 4.36 10.77 -9.59
C GLU A 302 5.75 10.45 -9.04
N TRP A 303 5.83 9.80 -7.87
CA TRP A 303 7.08 9.41 -7.24
C TRP A 303 7.83 8.30 -7.99
N GLU A 304 7.17 7.49 -8.82
CA GLU A 304 7.84 6.49 -9.66
C GLU A 304 8.82 7.16 -10.64
N SER A 305 8.43 8.31 -11.20
CA SER A 305 9.31 9.06 -12.10
C SER A 305 10.51 9.68 -11.38
N ALA A 306 10.39 10.00 -10.09
CA ALA A 306 11.51 10.49 -9.28
C ALA A 306 12.53 9.37 -9.00
N MET A 307 12.06 8.14 -8.79
CA MET A 307 12.94 6.99 -8.65
C MET A 307 13.70 6.62 -9.91
N GLU A 308 13.07 6.67 -11.08
CA GLU A 308 13.75 6.39 -12.34
C GLU A 308 14.96 7.34 -12.53
N SER A 309 14.82 8.60 -12.13
CA SER A 309 15.94 9.56 -12.21
C SER A 309 17.09 9.26 -11.25
N LEU A 310 16.84 8.49 -10.19
CA LEU A 310 17.88 8.00 -9.29
C LEU A 310 18.59 6.74 -9.80
N GLY A 311 18.09 6.14 -10.89
CA GLY A 311 18.54 4.81 -11.33
C GLY A 311 18.23 3.72 -10.31
N TRP A 312 17.30 3.96 -9.38
CA TRP A 312 16.92 2.99 -8.36
C TRP A 312 16.08 1.88 -9.01
N GLN A 313 16.75 0.79 -9.34
CA GLN A 313 16.09 -0.47 -9.69
C GLN A 313 15.84 -1.27 -8.41
N THR A 314 14.82 -2.13 -8.43
CA THR A 314 14.60 -3.13 -7.38
C THR A 314 15.83 -4.00 -7.24
N SER A 315 16.69 -3.71 -6.27
CA SER A 315 17.66 -4.70 -5.80
C SER A 315 16.89 -5.67 -4.92
N PHE A 316 16.41 -6.77 -5.52
CA PHE A 316 16.15 -7.97 -4.74
C PHE A 316 17.52 -8.58 -4.42
N ALA A 317 18.17 -8.08 -3.37
CA ALA A 317 19.41 -8.61 -2.81
C ALA A 317 19.29 -8.61 -1.28
#